data_AF-A0A838PIU2-F1
#
_entry.id   AF-A0A838PIU2-F1
#
_cell.length_a   1.000
_cell.length_b   1.000
_cell.length_c   1.000
_cell.angle_alpha   90.00
_cell.angle_beta   90.00
_cell.angle_gamma   90.00
#
_symmetry.space_group_name_H-M   'P 1'
#
loop_
_entity.id
_entity.type
_entity.pdbx_description
1 polymer ?
#
loop_
_entity_poly.entity_id
_entity_poly.type
_entity_poly.pdbx_seq_one_letter_code
_entity_poly.pdbx_strand_id
1 'polypeptide(L)'
;LLVRWVARLTDEDPSRMLPQEASMAKLAATALAKRCALEAVQMAGGYGYATEYPMERHLRSAVVTTIYGGTSEIQKNIIAKTLGL
;
A
#
# COMPACT_ATOMS: atom_id res chain seq x y z
N LEU A 1 -3.71 -12.19 6.59
CA LEU A 1 -3.45 -10.75 6.34
C LEU A 1 -3.79 -10.45 4.88
N LEU A 2 -4.58 -9.40 4.61
CA LEU A 2 -5.31 -9.12 3.35
C LEU A 2 -4.65 -9.57 2.04
N VAL A 3 -3.37 -9.27 1.80
CA VAL A 3 -2.65 -9.64 0.58
C VAL A 3 -2.70 -11.15 0.30
N ARG A 4 -2.49 -11.98 1.32
CA ARG A 4 -2.53 -13.46 1.18
C ARG A 4 -3.93 -13.97 0.88
N TRP A 5 -4.95 -13.25 1.33
CA TRP A 5 -6.34 -13.61 1.05
C TRP A 5 -6.71 -13.30 -0.40
N VAL A 6 -6.33 -12.12 -0.92
CA VAL A 6 -6.53 -11.79 -2.33
C VAL A 6 -5.76 -12.72 -3.26
N ALA A 7 -4.52 -13.07 -2.90
CA ALA A 7 -3.73 -14.05 -3.65
C ALA A 7 -4.46 -15.39 -3.75
N ARG A 8 -4.96 -15.92 -2.63
CA ARG A 8 -5.75 -17.17 -2.63
C ARG A 8 -6.98 -17.09 -3.53
N LEU A 9 -7.75 -16.01 -3.46
CA LEU A 9 -8.94 -15.83 -4.31
C LEU A 9 -8.57 -15.80 -5.80
N THR A 10 -7.40 -15.25 -6.12
CA THR A 10 -6.88 -15.20 -7.50
C THR A 10 -6.43 -16.59 -7.96
N ASP A 11 -5.81 -17.37 -7.08
CA ASP A 11 -5.37 -18.74 -7.38
C ASP A 11 -6.55 -19.71 -7.56
N GLU A 12 -7.64 -19.52 -6.81
CA GLU A 12 -8.86 -20.33 -6.90
C GLU A 12 -9.59 -20.15 -8.25
N ASP A 13 -9.66 -18.92 -8.75
CA ASP A 13 -10.22 -18.62 -10.08
C ASP A 13 -9.46 -17.43 -10.72
N PRO A 14 -8.48 -17.71 -11.59
CA PRO A 14 -7.71 -16.66 -12.26
C PRO A 14 -8.54 -15.76 -13.19
N SER A 15 -9.75 -16.19 -13.58
CA SER A 15 -10.64 -15.41 -14.43
C SER A 15 -11.54 -14.46 -13.65
N ARG A 16 -11.64 -14.64 -12.33
CA ARG A 16 -12.48 -13.82 -11.46
C ARG A 16 -11.90 -12.41 -11.31
N MET A 17 -12.74 -11.43 -11.60
CA MET A 17 -12.42 -10.03 -11.31
C MET A 17 -12.60 -9.75 -9.81
N LEU A 18 -11.56 -9.23 -9.17
CA LEU A 18 -11.51 -8.91 -7.73
C LEU A 18 -11.20 -7.42 -7.47
N PRO A 19 -11.93 -6.47 -8.10
CA PRO A 19 -11.60 -5.05 -8.00
C PRO A 19 -11.71 -4.52 -6.57
N GLN A 20 -12.70 -4.98 -5.80
CA GLN A 20 -12.88 -4.56 -4.42
C GLN A 20 -11.73 -5.05 -3.54
N GLU A 21 -11.46 -6.35 -3.59
CA GLU A 21 -10.48 -7.02 -2.74
C GLU A 21 -9.06 -6.55 -3.06
N ALA A 22 -8.71 -6.43 -4.34
CA ALA A 22 -7.41 -5.93 -4.78
C ALA A 22 -7.19 -4.47 -4.34
N SER A 23 -8.19 -3.60 -4.51
CA SER A 23 -8.11 -2.20 -4.08
C SER A 23 -8.00 -2.07 -2.56
N MET A 24 -8.74 -2.87 -1.78
CA MET A 24 -8.63 -2.91 -0.32
C MET A 24 -7.24 -3.35 0.13
N ALA A 25 -6.71 -4.43 -0.46
CA ALA A 25 -5.39 -4.95 -0.10
C ALA A 25 -4.28 -3.93 -0.41
N LYS A 26 -4.32 -3.31 -1.59
CA LYS A 26 -3.34 -2.29 -1.97
C LYS A 26 -3.40 -1.07 -1.05
N LEU A 27 -4.61 -0.55 -0.80
CA LEU A 27 -4.79 0.64 0.04
C LEU A 27 -4.25 0.39 1.46
N ALA A 28 -4.61 -0.74 2.05
CA ALA A 28 -4.17 -1.09 3.41
C ALA A 28 -2.66 -1.30 3.49
N ALA A 29 -2.07 -2.08 2.57
CA ALA A 29 -0.65 -2.41 2.60
C ALA A 29 0.23 -1.18 2.38
N THR A 30 -0.10 -0.33 1.40
CA THR A 30 0.70 0.85 1.05
C THR A 30 0.57 1.96 2.08
N ALA A 31 -0.62 2.17 2.66
CA ALA A 31 -0.82 3.12 3.76
C ALA A 31 -0.03 2.70 5.01
N LEU A 32 -0.03 1.39 5.34
CA LEU A 32 0.76 0.87 6.46
C LEU A 32 2.27 1.01 6.19
N ALA A 33 2.74 0.62 5.01
CA ALA A 33 4.15 0.74 4.64
C ALA A 33 4.65 2.20 4.76
N LYS A 34 3.87 3.17 4.28
CA LYS A 34 4.20 4.59 4.41
C LYS A 34 4.30 5.01 5.88
N ARG A 35 3.33 4.61 6.70
CA ARG A 35 3.32 4.92 8.14
C ARG A 35 4.53 4.33 8.86
N CYS A 36 4.79 3.04 8.67
CA CYS A 36 5.93 2.37 9.32
C CYS A 36 7.27 2.98 8.88
N ALA A 37 7.43 3.33 7.60
CA ALA A 37 8.64 3.98 7.13
C ALA A 37 8.83 5.38 7.75
N LEU A 38 7.75 6.13 7.93
CA LEU A 38 7.81 7.44 8.60
C LEU A 38 8.14 7.30 10.08
N GLU A 39 7.51 6.36 10.78
CA GLU A 39 7.81 6.03 12.19
C GLU A 39 9.27 5.60 12.35
N ALA A 40 9.82 4.81 11.42
CA ALA A 40 11.22 4.38 11.45
C ALA A 40 12.21 5.54 11.21
N VAL A 41 11.90 6.49 10.32
CA VAL A 41 12.69 7.74 10.20
C VAL A 41 12.69 8.50 11.54
N GLN A 42 11.53 8.65 12.17
CA GLN A 42 11.39 9.35 13.44
C GLN A 42 12.18 8.65 14.57
N MET A 43 12.12 7.32 14.66
CA MET A 43 12.86 6.54 15.65
C MET A 43 14.38 6.66 15.50
N ALA A 44 14.88 6.76 14.27
CA ALA A 44 16.31 6.91 13.98
C ALA A 44 16.82 8.36 14.14
N GLY A 45 15.93 9.34 14.35
CA GLY A 45 16.29 10.75 14.50
C GLY A 45 17.01 11.30 13.26
N GLY A 46 18.06 12.10 13.47
CA GLY A 46 18.84 12.69 12.37
C GLY A 46 19.41 11.65 11.41
N TYR A 47 19.82 10.48 11.90
CA TYR A 47 20.31 9.38 11.05
C TYR A 47 19.22 8.77 10.16
N GLY A 48 17.94 8.87 10.56
CA GLY A 48 16.82 8.45 9.73
C GLY A 48 16.56 9.36 8.53
N TYR A 49 16.97 10.63 8.63
CA TYR A 49 16.80 11.65 7.59
C TYR A 49 18.05 11.81 6.71
N ALA A 50 19.22 11.51 7.26
CA ALA A 50 20.51 11.61 6.58
C ALA A 50 20.64 10.57 5.46
N THR A 51 21.42 10.89 4.42
CA THR A 51 21.60 10.04 3.23
C THR A 51 22.63 8.92 3.41
N GLU A 52 23.41 8.99 4.49
CA GLU A 52 24.42 8.01 4.88
C GLU A 52 23.80 6.66 5.25
N TYR A 53 22.52 6.66 5.65
CA TYR A 53 21.75 5.47 6.00
C TYR A 53 20.54 5.32 5.07
N PRO A 54 20.06 4.08 4.83
CA PRO A 54 19.06 3.82 3.79
C PRO A 54 17.62 4.24 4.18
N MET A 55 17.41 4.76 5.39
CA MET A 55 16.06 4.96 5.95
C MET A 55 15.26 5.99 5.15
N GLU A 56 15.87 7.11 4.73
CA GLU A 56 15.22 8.10 3.86
C GLU A 56 14.73 7.46 2.55
N ARG A 57 15.55 6.57 1.96
CA ARG A 57 15.25 5.89 0.70
C ARG A 57 14.09 4.92 0.86
N HIS A 58 13.99 4.25 2.00
CA HIS A 58 12.86 3.38 2.32
C HIS A 58 11.56 4.19 2.46
N LEU A 59 11.59 5.37 3.09
CA LEU A 59 10.43 6.27 3.13
C LEU A 59 10.01 6.72 1.72
N ARG A 60 10.95 7.15 0.88
CA ARG A 60 10.64 7.50 -0.53
C ARG A 60 10.01 6.35 -1.29
N SER A 61 10.54 5.14 -1.10
CA SER A 61 10.01 3.92 -1.73
C SER A 61 8.60 3.60 -1.23
N ALA A 62 8.32 3.76 0.06
CA ALA A 62 6.99 3.52 0.61
C ALA A 62 5.96 4.54 0.10
N VAL A 63 6.34 5.82 0.00
CA VAL A 63 5.45 6.88 -0.51
C VAL A 63 5.01 6.58 -1.94
N VAL A 64 5.92 6.17 -2.82
CA VAL A 64 5.59 5.97 -4.23
C VAL A 64 4.55 4.88 -4.46
N THR A 65 4.48 3.87 -3.59
CA THR A 65 3.47 2.80 -3.66
C THR A 65 2.03 3.30 -3.50
N THR A 66 1.86 4.47 -2.87
CA THR A 66 0.54 5.11 -2.69
C THR A 66 0.07 5.87 -3.93
N ILE A 67 0.91 5.95 -4.97
CA ILE A 67 0.69 6.76 -6.19
C ILE A 67 0.53 5.85 -7.42
N TYR A 68 1.54 5.02 -7.72
CA TYR A 68 1.51 4.19 -8.94
C TYR A 68 0.47 3.08 -8.89
N GLY A 69 -0.05 2.68 -10.07
CA GLY A 69 -1.15 1.72 -10.17
C GLY A 69 -2.48 2.22 -9.59
N GLY A 70 -2.64 3.55 -9.48
CA GLY A 70 -3.81 4.24 -8.94
C GLY A 70 -3.60 4.74 -7.50
N THR A 71 -3.84 6.03 -7.27
CA THR A 71 -3.64 6.66 -5.95
C THR A 71 -4.53 6.06 -4.86
N SER A 72 -4.26 6.39 -3.60
CA SER A 72 -5.10 5.97 -2.47
C SER A 72 -6.57 6.35 -2.64
N GLU A 73 -6.84 7.52 -3.22
CA GLU A 73 -8.16 8.06 -3.52
C GLU A 73 -8.83 7.27 -4.65
N ILE A 74 -8.06 6.89 -5.68
CA ILE A 74 -8.56 6.01 -6.73
C ILE A 74 -8.94 4.63 -6.17
N GLN A 75 -8.14 4.05 -5.28
CA GLN A 75 -8.51 2.78 -4.64
C GLN A 75 -9.81 2.92 -3.83
N LYS A 76 -9.97 4.01 -3.07
CA LYS A 76 -11.22 4.31 -2.34
C LYS A 76 -12.41 4.45 -3.29
N ASN A 77 -12.23 5.11 -4.43
CA ASN A 77 -13.28 5.26 -5.44
C ASN A 77 -13.68 3.92 -6.07
N ILE A 78 -12.72 3.02 -6.33
CA ILE A 78 -13.03 1.66 -6.82
C ILE A 78 -13.85 0.90 -5.78
N ILE A 79 -13.43 0.94 -4.51
CA ILE A 79 -14.14 0.29 -3.41
C ILE A 79 -15.56 0.86 -3.29
N ALA A 80 -15.73 2.18 -3.33
CA ALA A 80 -17.05 2.82 -3.27
C ALA A 80 -17.98 2.34 -4.40
N LYS A 81 -17.48 2.32 -5.64
CA LYS A 81 -18.23 1.82 -6.80
C LYS A 81 -18.66 0.36 -6.65
N THR A 82 -17.81 -0.49 -6.08
CA THR A 82 -18.15 -1.90 -5.82
C THR A 82 -19.21 -2.08 -4.73
N LEU A 83 -19.44 -1.06 -3.90
CA LEU A 83 -20.49 -1.02 -2.88
C LEU A 83 -21.78 -0.32 -3.38
N GLY A 84 -21.81 0.16 -4.62
CA GLY A 84 -22.96 0.88 -5.19
C GLY A 84 -23.05 2.36 -4.79
N LEU A 85 -21.95 2.95 -4.32
CA LEU A 85 -21.81 4.38 -3.99
C LEU A 85 -21.21 5.19 -5.15
#